data_AF-A0A4Q8BID2-F1
#
_entry.id   AF-A0A4Q8BID2-F1
#
_cell.length_a   1.000
_cell.length_b   1.000
_cell.length_c   1.000
_cell.angle_alpha   90.00
_cell.angle_beta   90.00
_cell.angle_gamma   90.00
#
_symmetry.space_group_name_H-M   'P 1'
#
loop_
_entity.id
_entity.type
_entity.pdbx_description
1 polymer ?
#
loop_
_entity_poly.entity_id
_entity_poly.type
_entity_poly.pdbx_seq_one_letter_code
_entity_poly.pdbx_strand_id
1 'polypeptide(L)'
;MPVRDRPHLDADTITRLSRARLGRVSGQPVYDVLHAAIRRGTAAPDRPGRRPRPVRAERRRPRPPRLPGLRDDHRHRPSHASKDLYEAIERGEYPQWELNVQIMSDDEHPELDFDPLDDTKTWPEDVFPLRPVGVMTLNRNVTNFHHENEQIAFGTGVLVDGLDFSDDKMLVGRTFSYSDTQRYRVGPNYLQLPINAPREDVQVNTNQDGGQMSYGVDNRGGNPHINFEPSSVAGLREADESYREYRPHVSGQIMRAPIERQNNYGQAGERFRTMPEWERDDLVKNMTTLLGQCGKHIQEKMVWHFGQCDEEYGRRVAEGLGISVNA
;
A
#
# COMPACT_ATOMS: atom_id res chain seq x y z
N MET A 1 26.91 8.73 16.07
CA MET A 1 27.67 8.55 14.80
C MET A 1 26.98 9.34 13.72
N PRO A 2 27.68 10.08 12.85
CA PRO A 2 27.04 11.01 11.92
C PRO A 2 26.27 10.24 10.84
N VAL A 3 25.06 10.72 10.54
CA VAL A 3 24.17 10.23 9.49
C VAL A 3 24.88 10.48 8.15
N ARG A 4 25.37 9.40 7.52
CA ARG A 4 25.84 9.46 6.14
C ARG A 4 24.63 9.69 5.24
N ASP A 5 24.76 10.64 4.31
CA ASP A 5 23.80 10.90 3.22
C ASP A 5 23.33 9.57 2.61
N ARG A 6 22.05 9.23 2.80
CA ARG A 6 21.42 8.06 2.18
C ARG A 6 20.66 8.53 0.93
N PRO A 7 20.75 7.78 -0.18
CA PRO A 7 20.17 8.20 -1.45
C PRO A 7 18.64 8.28 -1.38
N HIS A 8 18.08 9.29 -2.04
CA HIS A 8 16.64 9.43 -2.29
C HIS A 8 16.17 8.30 -3.22
N LEU A 9 15.06 7.64 -2.88
CA LEU A 9 14.46 6.64 -3.76
C LEU A 9 13.73 7.34 -4.91
N ASP A 10 14.26 7.20 -6.12
CA ASP A 10 13.50 7.33 -7.36
C ASP A 10 13.14 5.93 -7.89
N ALA A 11 12.26 5.87 -8.90
CA ALA A 11 11.87 4.60 -9.53
C ALA A 11 13.07 3.81 -10.09
N ASP A 12 14.14 4.49 -10.49
CA ASP A 12 15.39 3.87 -10.96
C ASP A 12 16.15 3.13 -9.85
N THR A 13 15.97 3.54 -8.58
CA THR A 13 16.64 2.92 -7.43
C THR A 13 16.02 1.58 -7.06
N ILE A 14 14.71 1.41 -7.23
CA ILE A 14 14.00 0.13 -7.02
C ILE A 14 14.46 -0.91 -8.06
N THR A 15 14.57 -0.52 -9.34
CA THR A 15 15.10 -1.38 -10.42
C THR A 15 16.58 -1.72 -10.25
N ARG A 16 17.35 -0.89 -9.54
CA ARG A 16 18.75 -1.21 -9.20
C ARG A 16 18.87 -2.18 -8.03
N LEU A 17 17.93 -2.20 -7.09
CA LEU A 17 17.91 -3.18 -6.00
C LEU A 17 17.56 -4.58 -6.51
N SER A 18 16.70 -4.73 -7.51
CA SER A 18 16.45 -6.02 -8.17
C SER A 18 17.67 -6.53 -8.97
N ARG A 19 18.53 -5.61 -9.46
CA ARG A 19 19.77 -5.95 -10.19
C ARG A 19 21.03 -6.06 -9.32
N ALA A 20 20.98 -5.64 -8.06
CA ALA A 20 22.10 -5.71 -7.14
C ALA A 20 22.31 -7.15 -6.68
N ARG A 21 23.18 -7.88 -7.40
CA ARG A 21 23.73 -9.22 -7.10
C ARG A 21 23.58 -9.64 -5.63
N LEU A 22 22.48 -10.31 -5.30
CA LEU A 22 22.43 -11.28 -4.22
C LEU A 22 23.30 -12.45 -4.68
N GLY A 23 24.27 -12.84 -3.84
CA GLY A 23 25.35 -13.75 -4.19
C GLY A 23 24.86 -15.07 -4.78
N ARG A 24 25.59 -15.59 -5.77
CA ARG A 24 25.35 -16.92 -6.34
C ARG A 24 25.57 -17.98 -5.26
N VAL A 25 24.51 -18.69 -4.91
CA VAL A 25 24.58 -20.07 -4.42
C VAL A 25 23.82 -20.93 -5.44
N SER A 26 24.44 -22.05 -5.83
CA SER A 26 23.93 -23.15 -6.69
C SER A 26 23.35 -22.91 -8.09
N GLY A 27 23.27 -21.68 -8.63
CA GLY A 27 22.97 -21.50 -10.06
C GLY A 27 21.50 -21.67 -10.45
N GLN A 28 20.58 -21.57 -9.49
CA GLN A 28 19.18 -21.25 -9.76
C GLN A 28 18.85 -19.85 -9.23
N PRO A 29 18.10 -19.01 -9.96
CA PRO A 29 17.55 -17.79 -9.39
C PRO A 29 16.62 -18.17 -8.23
N VAL A 30 16.93 -17.65 -7.04
CA VAL A 30 16.04 -17.73 -5.88
C VAL A 30 15.01 -16.61 -6.07
N TYR A 31 13.75 -16.99 -6.21
CA TYR A 31 12.63 -16.06 -6.23
C TYR A 31 12.09 -16.03 -4.81
N ASP A 32 11.96 -14.82 -4.26
CA ASP A 32 11.53 -14.61 -2.88
C ASP A 32 10.21 -13.83 -2.87
N VAL A 33 9.30 -14.22 -1.98
CA VAL A 33 8.05 -13.49 -1.71
C VAL A 33 8.40 -12.24 -0.90
N LEU A 34 7.93 -11.09 -1.38
CA LEU A 34 8.20 -9.78 -0.80
C LEU A 34 6.98 -9.25 -0.03
N HIS A 35 7.12 -9.08 1.29
CA HIS A 35 6.15 -8.36 2.09
C HIS A 35 6.68 -6.98 2.47
N ALA A 36 5.95 -5.90 2.17
CA ALA A 36 6.39 -4.53 2.43
C ALA A 36 5.76 -3.96 3.70
N ALA A 37 6.59 -3.46 4.62
CA ALA A 37 6.18 -2.74 5.81
C ALA A 37 6.65 -1.27 5.75
N ILE A 38 5.77 -0.34 6.08
CA ILE A 38 6.06 1.09 6.05
C ILE A 38 6.09 1.65 7.48
N ARG A 39 7.23 2.19 7.91
CA ARG A 39 7.38 2.84 9.23
C ARG A 39 7.36 4.36 9.08
N ARG A 40 6.51 5.05 9.84
CA ARG A 40 6.48 6.52 9.87
C ARG A 40 7.67 7.04 10.67
N GLY A 41 8.50 7.88 10.06
CA GLY A 41 9.56 8.61 10.75
C GLY A 41 9.10 10.01 11.14
N THR A 42 9.43 10.46 12.35
CA THR A 42 9.37 11.89 12.69
C THR A 42 10.75 12.49 12.44
N ALA A 43 10.93 13.20 11.32
CA ALA A 43 12.14 13.97 11.10
C ALA A 43 12.09 15.27 11.91
N ALA A 44 13.10 15.49 12.77
CA ALA A 44 13.41 16.82 13.28
C ALA A 44 14.03 17.65 12.15
N PRO A 45 13.79 18.97 12.07
CA PRO A 45 14.30 19.79 10.99
C PRO A 45 15.81 19.95 11.10
N ASP A 46 16.55 19.36 10.16
CA ASP A 46 17.98 19.57 10.00
C ASP A 46 18.19 20.87 9.20
N ARG A 47 18.74 21.91 9.82
CA ARG A 47 19.03 23.20 9.17
C ARG A 47 20.53 23.33 8.89
N PRO A 48 20.96 23.42 7.61
CA PRO A 48 22.19 24.11 7.27
C PRO A 48 21.87 25.52 6.77
N GLY A 49 22.55 26.51 7.36
CA GLY A 49 22.40 27.93 7.01
C GLY A 49 22.74 28.21 5.54
N ARG A 50 21.74 28.60 4.75
CA ARG A 50 21.93 29.31 3.48
C ARG A 50 21.26 30.67 3.55
N ARG A 51 22.05 31.73 3.32
CA ARG A 51 21.54 33.10 3.17
C ARG A 51 20.64 33.17 1.93
N PRO A 52 19.42 33.73 2.01
CA PRO A 52 18.56 33.86 0.85
C PRO A 52 19.05 34.97 -0.09
N ARG A 53 19.06 34.69 -1.39
CA ARG A 53 19.17 35.71 -2.45
C ARG A 53 17.86 36.52 -2.51
N PRO A 54 17.90 37.82 -2.86
CA PRO A 54 16.72 38.66 -2.84
C PRO A 54 15.77 38.27 -3.98
N VAL A 55 14.57 37.81 -3.62
CA VAL A 55 13.44 37.62 -4.55
C VAL A 55 12.66 38.92 -4.64
N ARG A 56 12.40 39.37 -5.87
CA ARG A 56 11.63 40.56 -6.21
C ARG A 56 10.22 40.47 -5.59
N ALA A 57 9.80 41.50 -4.86
CA ALA A 57 8.52 41.52 -4.16
C ALA A 57 7.33 41.65 -5.13
N GLU A 58 6.61 40.55 -5.36
CA GLU A 58 5.22 40.60 -5.84
C GLU A 58 4.28 40.88 -4.66
N ARG A 59 3.37 41.83 -4.86
CA ARG A 59 2.41 42.30 -3.84
C ARG A 59 1.46 41.17 -3.44
N ARG A 60 1.72 40.54 -2.29
CA ARG A 60 0.77 39.63 -1.63
C ARG A 60 -0.51 40.38 -1.25
N ARG A 61 -1.67 39.88 -1.66
CA ARG A 61 -2.98 40.36 -1.17
C ARG A 61 -3.06 40.14 0.36
N PRO A 62 -3.67 41.06 1.13
CA PRO A 62 -3.77 40.91 2.58
C PRO A 62 -4.68 39.73 2.93
N ARG A 63 -4.27 38.95 3.94
CA ARG A 63 -5.09 37.88 4.54
C ARG A 63 -6.32 38.49 5.22
N PRO A 64 -7.50 37.87 5.14
CA PRO A 64 -8.63 38.30 5.94
C PRO A 64 -8.34 38.13 7.44
N PRO A 65 -8.89 38.99 8.31
CA PRO A 65 -8.64 38.94 9.75
C PRO A 65 -9.16 37.63 10.34
N ARG A 66 -8.37 37.03 11.24
CA ARG A 66 -8.82 35.87 12.05
C ARG A 66 -9.90 36.35 13.00
N LEU A 67 -11.09 35.75 12.91
CA LEU A 67 -12.18 35.96 13.86
C LEU A 67 -11.70 35.51 15.26
N PRO A 68 -11.72 36.39 16.29
CA PRO A 68 -11.34 36.00 17.65
C PRO A 68 -12.48 35.17 18.26
N GLY A 69 -12.20 33.95 18.73
CA GLY A 69 -13.13 33.22 19.61
C GLY A 69 -13.37 31.72 19.37
N LEU A 70 -12.82 31.09 18.32
CA LEU A 70 -12.83 29.63 18.25
C LEU A 70 -11.68 29.06 19.07
N ARG A 71 -11.99 28.48 20.23
CA ARG A 71 -11.12 27.48 20.86
C ARG A 71 -10.94 26.34 19.84
N ASP A 72 -9.70 25.93 19.58
CA ASP A 72 -9.38 24.79 18.73
C ASP A 72 -9.86 23.49 19.42
N ASP A 73 -11.16 23.22 19.36
CA ASP A 73 -11.73 21.94 19.78
C ASP A 73 -11.65 20.95 18.59
N HIS A 74 -10.73 20.01 18.68
CA HIS A 74 -10.51 18.96 17.68
C HIS A 74 -11.67 17.96 17.57
N ARG A 75 -12.66 17.97 18.49
CA ARG A 75 -13.68 16.92 18.63
C ARG A 75 -14.68 16.79 17.46
N HIS A 76 -14.75 17.74 16.51
CA HIS A 76 -15.85 17.79 15.53
C HIS A 76 -15.46 18.19 14.10
N ARG A 77 -14.21 17.96 13.66
CA ARG A 77 -13.82 18.26 12.25
C ARG A 77 -13.67 16.98 11.41
N PRO A 78 -14.61 16.69 10.49
CA PRO A 78 -14.52 15.51 9.63
C PRO A 78 -13.28 15.53 8.71
N SER A 79 -12.70 16.71 8.46
CA SER A 79 -11.52 16.90 7.61
C SER A 79 -10.20 17.13 8.38
N HIS A 80 -10.12 16.78 9.67
CA HIS A 80 -8.93 17.07 10.49
C HIS A 80 -7.66 16.41 9.93
N ALA A 81 -7.71 15.16 9.47
CA ALA A 81 -6.55 14.46 8.91
C ALA A 81 -6.08 15.07 7.57
N SER A 82 -7.02 15.38 6.67
CA SER A 82 -6.68 16.05 5.41
C SER A 82 -6.08 17.44 5.64
N LYS A 83 -6.62 18.18 6.62
CA LYS A 83 -6.09 19.49 7.02
C LYS A 83 -4.69 19.37 7.62
N ASP A 84 -4.46 18.40 8.51
CA ASP A 84 -3.15 18.17 9.13
C ASP A 84 -2.05 17.93 8.08
N LEU A 85 -2.29 17.00 7.15
CA LEU A 85 -1.34 16.69 6.07
C LEU A 85 -1.07 17.92 5.18
N TYR A 86 -2.12 18.62 4.76
CA TYR A 86 -2.00 19.79 3.90
C TYR A 86 -1.19 20.91 4.57
N GLU A 87 -1.55 21.24 5.81
CA GLU A 87 -0.89 22.32 6.56
C GLU A 87 0.54 21.96 6.97
N ALA A 88 0.84 20.69 7.25
CA ALA A 88 2.20 20.23 7.52
C ALA A 88 3.11 20.48 6.31
N ILE A 89 2.66 20.12 5.10
CA ILE A 89 3.40 20.37 3.86
C ILE A 89 3.57 21.87 3.60
N GLU A 90 2.53 22.69 3.81
CA GLU A 90 2.63 24.16 3.67
C GLU A 90 3.62 24.80 4.65
N ARG A 91 3.79 24.21 5.84
CA ARG A 91 4.77 24.66 6.84
C ARG A 91 6.20 24.14 6.58
N GLY A 92 6.39 23.28 5.57
CA GLY A 92 7.67 22.62 5.31
C GLY A 92 7.98 21.46 6.27
N GLU A 93 6.98 21.01 7.03
CA GLU A 93 7.06 19.86 7.95
C GLU A 93 6.71 18.59 7.17
N TYR A 94 7.59 18.19 6.25
CA TYR A 94 7.30 17.10 5.32
C TYR A 94 7.26 15.73 6.03
N PRO A 95 6.12 15.01 5.98
CA PRO A 95 6.05 13.69 6.58
C PRO A 95 6.84 12.68 5.74
N GLN A 96 7.48 11.74 6.44
CA GLN A 96 8.36 10.74 5.88
C GLN A 96 8.00 9.33 6.33
N TRP A 97 8.20 8.38 5.43
CA TRP A 97 7.99 6.96 5.67
C TRP A 97 9.17 6.15 5.14
N GLU A 98 9.73 5.28 5.99
CA GLU A 98 10.74 4.32 5.59
C GLU A 98 10.06 3.04 5.07
N LEU A 99 10.39 2.69 3.82
CA LEU A 99 10.01 1.43 3.21
C LEU A 99 10.98 0.34 3.68
N ASN A 100 10.42 -0.66 4.35
CA ASN A 100 11.11 -1.88 4.74
C ASN A 100 10.44 -3.07 4.05
N VAL A 101 11.19 -4.14 3.82
CA VAL A 101 10.69 -5.37 3.22
C VAL A 101 11.11 -6.60 4.02
N GLN A 102 10.23 -7.59 4.08
CA GLN A 102 10.55 -8.95 4.51
C GLN A 102 10.67 -9.81 3.25
N ILE A 103 11.60 -10.76 3.30
CA ILE A 103 11.96 -11.63 2.18
C ILE A 103 11.85 -13.07 2.71
N MET A 104 11.00 -13.85 2.07
CA MET A 104 10.74 -15.26 2.35
C MET A 104 10.99 -16.05 1.06
N SER A 105 11.58 -17.23 1.15
CA SER A 105 11.80 -18.06 -0.03
C SER A 105 10.46 -18.60 -0.58
N ASP A 106 10.40 -18.99 -1.85
CA ASP A 106 9.15 -19.48 -2.48
C ASP A 106 8.92 -21.00 -2.30
N ASP A 107 9.70 -21.66 -1.45
CA ASP A 107 9.50 -23.08 -1.13
C ASP A 107 8.40 -23.30 -0.09
N GLU A 108 8.04 -24.56 0.13
CA GLU A 108 7.05 -24.90 1.16
C GLU A 108 7.59 -24.56 2.54
N HIS A 109 6.79 -23.85 3.34
CA HIS A 109 7.15 -23.44 4.71
C HIS A 109 6.42 -24.29 5.77
N PRO A 110 6.74 -25.59 5.98
CA PRO A 110 6.07 -26.44 6.96
C PRO A 110 6.31 -26.02 8.41
N GLU A 111 7.32 -25.18 8.67
CA GLU A 111 7.62 -24.59 9.97
C GLU A 111 6.57 -23.57 10.44
N LEU A 112 5.79 -23.01 9.50
CA LEU A 112 4.72 -22.07 9.82
C LEU A 112 3.42 -22.80 10.13
N ASP A 113 2.75 -22.42 11.21
CA ASP A 113 1.42 -22.90 11.56
C ASP A 113 0.29 -22.18 10.80
N PHE A 114 0.66 -21.27 9.89
CA PHE A 114 -0.23 -20.52 9.01
C PHE A 114 0.28 -20.52 7.56
N ASP A 115 -0.61 -20.21 6.62
CA ASP A 115 -0.25 -20.02 5.21
C ASP A 115 0.42 -18.66 4.99
N PRO A 116 1.67 -18.57 4.47
CA PRO A 116 2.36 -17.30 4.26
C PRO A 116 1.67 -16.36 3.26
N LEU A 117 0.73 -16.88 2.44
CA LEU A 117 -0.07 -16.12 1.47
C LEU A 117 -1.43 -15.68 2.01
N ASP A 118 -1.74 -15.95 3.28
CA ASP A 118 -2.96 -15.49 3.95
C ASP A 118 -2.79 -14.04 4.43
N ASP A 119 -3.53 -13.11 3.82
CA ASP A 119 -3.49 -11.67 4.15
C ASP A 119 -4.07 -11.31 5.53
N THR A 120 -4.58 -12.28 6.28
CA THR A 120 -4.92 -12.14 7.69
C THR A 120 -3.73 -12.40 8.63
N LYS A 121 -2.57 -12.77 8.08
CA LYS A 121 -1.36 -13.11 8.83
C LYS A 121 -0.25 -12.08 8.62
N THR A 122 0.56 -11.92 9.66
CA THR A 122 1.82 -11.17 9.65
C THR A 122 2.97 -12.15 9.70
N TRP A 123 4.08 -11.80 9.03
CA TRP A 123 5.31 -12.57 9.14
C TRP A 123 6.10 -12.09 10.36
N PRO A 124 6.44 -12.99 11.31
CA PRO A 124 7.17 -12.61 12.52
C PRO A 124 8.50 -11.92 12.20
N GLU A 125 8.74 -10.71 12.74
CA GLU A 125 9.95 -9.92 12.46
C GLU A 125 11.24 -10.58 13.00
N ASP A 126 11.13 -11.49 13.97
CA ASP A 126 12.23 -12.27 14.53
C ASP A 126 12.66 -13.45 13.63
N VAL A 127 11.75 -13.94 12.79
CA VAL A 127 12.02 -14.99 11.78
C VAL A 127 12.38 -14.35 10.44
N PHE A 128 11.59 -13.36 10.00
CA PHE A 128 11.75 -12.64 8.75
C PHE A 128 12.08 -11.16 9.03
N PRO A 129 13.36 -10.81 9.20
CA PRO A 129 13.74 -9.47 9.62
C PRO A 129 13.42 -8.41 8.56
N LEU A 130 12.98 -7.24 9.02
CA LEU A 130 12.79 -6.08 8.17
C LEU A 130 14.10 -5.61 7.55
N ARG A 131 14.08 -5.41 6.23
CA ARG A 131 15.21 -4.92 5.44
C ARG A 131 14.88 -3.52 4.89
N PRO A 132 15.63 -2.47 5.24
CA PRO A 132 15.35 -1.13 4.76
C PRO A 132 15.68 -0.99 3.28
N VAL A 133 14.76 -0.39 2.52
CA VAL A 133 14.88 -0.09 1.09
C VAL A 133 15.17 1.39 0.88
N GLY A 134 14.43 2.26 1.57
CA GLY A 134 14.67 3.70 1.58
C GLY A 134 13.48 4.51 2.07
N VAL A 135 13.41 5.81 1.77
CA VAL A 135 12.45 6.74 2.39
C VAL A 135 11.62 7.49 1.36
N MET A 136 10.31 7.50 1.55
CA MET A 136 9.35 8.35 0.85
C MET A 136 9.10 9.63 1.65
N THR A 137 9.20 10.79 1.01
CA THR A 137 8.91 12.10 1.60
C THR A 137 7.78 12.78 0.84
N LEU A 138 6.69 13.14 1.51
CA LEU A 138 5.62 13.92 0.88
C LEU A 138 5.91 15.40 1.07
N ASN A 139 6.31 16.08 -0.01
CA ASN A 139 6.82 17.46 0.04
C ASN A 139 6.02 18.47 -0.80
N ARG A 140 4.90 18.04 -1.40
CA ARG A 140 4.11 18.88 -2.29
C ARG A 140 2.62 18.56 -2.17
N ASN A 141 1.81 19.60 -2.02
CA ASN A 141 0.36 19.51 -2.08
C ASN A 141 -0.12 19.48 -3.54
N VAL A 142 -1.29 18.87 -3.76
CA VAL A 142 -2.02 18.97 -5.03
C VAL A 142 -2.40 20.43 -5.31
N THR A 143 -2.37 20.81 -6.58
CA THR A 143 -2.81 22.14 -7.05
C THR A 143 -4.31 22.18 -7.29
N ASN A 144 -4.89 21.06 -7.75
CA ASN A 144 -6.31 20.89 -7.93
C ASN A 144 -6.75 19.53 -7.36
N PHE A 145 -7.55 19.57 -6.30
CA PHE A 145 -8.00 18.36 -5.59
C PHE A 145 -8.77 17.40 -6.49
N HIS A 146 -9.65 17.90 -7.35
CA HIS A 146 -10.44 17.02 -8.20
C HIS A 146 -9.58 16.40 -9.31
N HIS A 147 -8.77 17.21 -9.99
CA HIS A 147 -7.96 16.72 -11.11
C HIS A 147 -6.85 15.75 -10.70
N GLU A 148 -6.29 15.93 -9.51
CA GLU A 148 -5.19 15.12 -9.00
C GLU A 148 -5.70 14.07 -8.01
N ASN A 149 -6.34 14.44 -6.90
CA ASN A 149 -6.69 13.49 -5.84
C ASN A 149 -7.93 12.65 -6.14
N GLU A 150 -8.99 13.24 -6.71
CA GLU A 150 -10.24 12.49 -6.96
C GLU A 150 -10.14 11.56 -8.16
N GLN A 151 -9.36 11.94 -9.17
CA GLN A 151 -9.16 11.16 -10.40
C GLN A 151 -7.98 10.18 -10.35
N ILE A 152 -7.21 10.15 -9.25
CA ILE A 152 -6.10 9.21 -9.13
C ILE A 152 -6.59 7.76 -9.18
N ALA A 153 -5.79 6.90 -9.82
CA ALA A 153 -6.07 5.49 -9.99
C ALA A 153 -4.83 4.65 -9.61
N PHE A 154 -4.98 3.81 -8.59
CA PHE A 154 -3.97 2.83 -8.17
C PHE A 154 -4.52 1.43 -8.40
N GLY A 155 -3.71 0.52 -8.94
CA GLY A 155 -4.09 -0.87 -9.12
C GLY A 155 -2.93 -1.79 -8.77
N THR A 156 -3.23 -2.92 -8.12
CA THR A 156 -2.20 -3.95 -7.81
C THR A 156 -1.64 -4.60 -9.07
N GLY A 157 -2.38 -4.55 -10.18
CA GLY A 157 -1.96 -5.01 -11.50
C GLY A 157 -0.84 -4.20 -12.15
N VAL A 158 -0.53 -3.01 -11.62
CA VAL A 158 0.45 -2.08 -12.21
C VAL A 158 1.82 -2.39 -11.63
N LEU A 159 2.45 -3.44 -12.17
CA LEU A 159 3.79 -3.89 -11.79
C LEU A 159 4.86 -3.41 -12.78
N VAL A 160 6.10 -3.37 -12.31
CA VAL A 160 7.29 -3.11 -13.12
C VAL A 160 8.19 -4.35 -13.12
N ASP A 161 9.09 -4.45 -14.10
CA ASP A 161 10.07 -5.53 -14.18
C ASP A 161 10.82 -5.73 -12.85
N GLY A 162 10.85 -6.98 -12.38
CA GLY A 162 11.40 -7.38 -11.08
C GLY A 162 10.38 -7.51 -9.95
N LEU A 163 9.10 -7.20 -10.19
CA LEU A 163 7.99 -7.48 -9.28
C LEU A 163 6.98 -8.41 -9.95
N ASP A 164 6.46 -9.37 -9.20
CA ASP A 164 5.44 -10.32 -9.68
C ASP A 164 4.39 -10.58 -8.59
N PHE A 165 3.32 -11.29 -8.94
CA PHE A 165 2.27 -11.68 -8.00
C PHE A 165 2.64 -12.94 -7.21
N SER A 166 2.03 -13.07 -6.03
CA SER A 166 1.91 -14.34 -5.33
C SER A 166 0.55 -14.99 -5.59
N ASP A 167 0.38 -16.24 -5.16
CA ASP A 167 -0.88 -16.98 -5.23
C ASP A 167 -1.90 -16.58 -4.12
N ASP A 168 -1.75 -15.39 -3.53
CA ASP A 168 -2.73 -14.85 -2.59
C ASP A 168 -4.07 -14.59 -3.32
N LYS A 169 -5.10 -15.32 -2.88
CA LYS A 169 -6.46 -15.27 -3.44
C LYS A 169 -7.06 -13.86 -3.39
N MET A 170 -6.76 -13.07 -2.37
CA MET A 170 -7.22 -11.69 -2.22
C MET A 170 -6.49 -10.75 -3.16
N LEU A 171 -5.16 -10.90 -3.32
CA LEU A 171 -4.37 -10.11 -4.26
C LEU A 171 -4.84 -10.30 -5.71
N VAL A 172 -5.05 -11.55 -6.14
CA VAL A 172 -5.53 -11.86 -7.49
C VAL A 172 -6.89 -11.22 -7.76
N GLY A 173 -7.83 -11.28 -6.80
CA GLY A 173 -9.14 -10.65 -6.94
C GLY A 173 -9.05 -9.11 -7.04
N ARG A 174 -8.15 -8.49 -6.26
CA ARG A 174 -7.92 -7.04 -6.29
C ARG A 174 -7.39 -6.57 -7.64
N THR A 175 -6.47 -7.32 -8.25
CA THR A 175 -5.89 -6.99 -9.57
C THR A 175 -6.94 -6.81 -10.65
N PHE A 176 -7.97 -7.66 -10.67
CA PHE A 176 -9.11 -7.48 -11.57
C PHE A 176 -9.96 -6.26 -11.18
N SER A 177 -10.34 -6.15 -9.90
CA SER A 177 -11.34 -5.18 -9.43
C SER A 177 -10.92 -3.72 -9.63
N TYR A 178 -9.64 -3.38 -9.41
CA TYR A 178 -9.17 -2.01 -9.55
C TYR A 178 -9.35 -1.46 -10.97
N SER A 179 -8.84 -2.16 -11.98
CA SER A 179 -8.94 -1.68 -13.36
C SER A 179 -10.38 -1.66 -13.86
N ASP A 180 -11.22 -2.61 -13.43
CA ASP A 180 -12.63 -2.61 -13.77
C ASP A 180 -13.36 -1.37 -13.22
N THR A 181 -13.25 -1.12 -11.91
CA THR A 181 -13.91 0.03 -11.29
C THR A 181 -13.36 1.38 -11.79
N GLN A 182 -12.07 1.45 -12.15
CA GLN A 182 -11.45 2.69 -12.64
C GLN A 182 -11.95 3.08 -14.03
N ARG A 183 -12.15 2.12 -14.93
CA ARG A 183 -12.76 2.36 -16.25
C ARG A 183 -14.16 2.94 -16.12
N TYR A 184 -14.92 2.50 -15.13
CA TYR A 184 -16.26 3.02 -14.84
C TYR A 184 -16.21 4.39 -14.13
N ARG A 185 -15.44 4.52 -13.05
CA ARG A 185 -15.41 5.68 -12.16
C ARG A 185 -14.75 6.91 -12.79
N VAL A 186 -13.59 6.73 -13.42
CA VAL A 186 -12.77 7.83 -13.97
C VAL A 186 -12.97 7.94 -15.48
N GLY A 187 -13.18 6.81 -16.15
CA GLY A 187 -13.52 6.73 -17.56
C GLY A 187 -12.64 5.74 -18.33
N PRO A 188 -13.01 5.38 -19.57
CA PRO A 188 -12.30 4.36 -20.35
C PRO A 188 -10.81 4.67 -20.56
N ASN A 189 -10.49 5.96 -20.75
CA ASN A 189 -9.13 6.46 -21.01
C ASN A 189 -8.49 7.09 -19.76
N TYR A 190 -8.81 6.61 -18.56
CA TYR A 190 -8.33 7.19 -17.28
C TYR A 190 -6.79 7.27 -17.15
N LEU A 191 -6.05 6.41 -17.85
CA LEU A 191 -4.59 6.42 -17.89
C LEU A 191 -4.01 7.58 -18.71
N GLN A 192 -4.82 8.27 -19.52
CA GLN A 192 -4.39 9.47 -20.25
C GLN A 192 -4.42 10.73 -19.37
N LEU A 193 -5.02 10.67 -18.17
CA LEU A 193 -5.04 11.82 -17.26
C LEU A 193 -3.64 12.10 -16.69
N PRO A 194 -3.21 13.36 -16.57
CA PRO A 194 -1.84 13.69 -16.13
C PRO A 194 -1.40 13.08 -14.80
N ILE A 195 -2.33 12.83 -13.87
CA ILE A 195 -2.01 12.22 -12.57
C ILE A 195 -1.78 10.70 -12.65
N ASN A 196 -2.34 10.04 -13.67
CA ASN A 196 -2.27 8.59 -13.87
C ASN A 196 -1.31 8.19 -15.00
N ALA A 197 -0.98 9.12 -15.89
CA ALA A 197 -0.05 8.90 -16.99
C ALA A 197 1.35 8.58 -16.43
N PRO A 198 2.11 7.70 -17.12
CA PRO A 198 3.55 7.60 -16.89
C PRO A 198 4.21 8.97 -16.99
N ARG A 199 5.39 9.12 -16.36
CA ARG A 199 6.14 10.39 -16.43
C ARG A 199 6.39 10.78 -17.88
N GLU A 200 6.45 12.08 -18.15
CA GLU A 200 6.60 12.65 -19.51
C GLU A 200 7.85 12.15 -20.25
N ASP A 201 8.88 11.70 -19.53
CA ASP A 201 10.11 11.12 -20.08
C ASP A 201 10.01 9.63 -20.43
N VAL A 202 8.88 8.98 -20.13
CA VAL A 202 8.60 7.59 -20.46
C VAL A 202 7.74 7.52 -21.71
N GLN A 203 8.29 6.93 -22.77
CA GLN A 203 7.56 6.71 -24.00
C GLN A 203 6.56 5.56 -23.85
N VAL A 204 5.27 5.86 -24.03
CA VAL A 204 4.18 4.88 -24.00
C VAL A 204 3.90 4.40 -25.42
N ASN A 205 4.01 3.08 -25.63
CA ASN A 205 3.80 2.43 -26.91
C ASN A 205 2.63 1.47 -26.81
N THR A 206 1.49 1.78 -27.43
CA THR A 206 0.30 0.92 -27.39
C THR A 206 -0.39 0.85 -28.75
N ASN A 207 -1.11 -0.25 -28.97
CA ASN A 207 -2.03 -0.43 -30.09
C ASN A 207 -3.48 -0.03 -29.73
N GLN A 208 -3.70 0.57 -28.55
CA GLN A 208 -5.05 0.93 -28.06
C GLN A 208 -5.62 2.12 -28.83
N ASP A 209 -6.94 2.14 -29.06
CA ASP A 209 -7.62 3.20 -29.81
C ASP A 209 -9.05 3.46 -29.32
N GLY A 210 -9.56 4.66 -29.63
CA GLY A 210 -10.93 5.07 -29.33
C GLY A 210 -11.19 5.35 -27.85
N GLY A 211 -12.40 5.03 -27.40
CA GLY A 211 -12.87 5.29 -26.03
C GLY A 211 -13.35 6.74 -25.80
N GLN A 212 -14.24 6.89 -24.83
CA GLN A 212 -14.79 8.20 -24.47
C GLN A 212 -13.67 9.14 -23.96
N MET A 213 -13.73 10.42 -24.37
CA MET A 213 -12.77 11.46 -23.99
C MET A 213 -11.30 11.10 -24.30
N SER A 214 -11.07 10.37 -25.40
CA SER A 214 -9.71 10.16 -25.92
C SER A 214 -9.06 11.52 -26.24
N TYR A 215 -7.99 11.84 -25.52
CA TYR A 215 -7.29 13.13 -25.62
C TYR A 215 -6.14 13.08 -26.63
N GLY A 216 -5.68 11.87 -26.96
CA GLY A 216 -4.59 11.63 -27.88
C GLY A 216 -4.44 10.16 -28.22
N VAL A 217 -3.51 9.90 -29.14
CA VAL A 217 -3.12 8.56 -29.58
C VAL A 217 -1.67 8.34 -29.17
N ASP A 218 -1.40 7.23 -28.48
CA ASP A 218 -0.04 6.83 -28.07
C ASP A 218 0.85 6.53 -29.29
N ASN A 219 2.16 6.36 -29.08
CA ASN A 219 3.06 5.99 -30.16
C ASN A 219 2.73 4.58 -30.69
N ARG A 220 2.32 4.50 -31.96
CA ARG A 220 2.00 3.23 -32.69
C ARG A 220 3.13 2.76 -33.61
N GLY A 221 4.30 3.38 -33.51
CA GLY A 221 5.41 3.16 -34.45
C GLY A 221 5.23 3.96 -35.74
N GLY A 222 5.92 3.53 -36.81
CA GLY A 222 6.12 4.35 -38.02
C GLY A 222 4.90 4.53 -38.94
N ASN A 223 3.77 3.83 -38.71
CA ASN A 223 2.58 3.93 -39.57
C ASN A 223 1.29 4.11 -38.75
N PRO A 224 0.59 5.26 -38.86
CA PRO A 224 -0.60 5.56 -38.07
C PRO A 224 -1.83 4.71 -38.41
N HIS A 225 -1.82 4.01 -39.56
CA HIS A 225 -2.91 3.14 -39.98
C HIS A 225 -2.83 1.73 -39.40
N ILE A 226 -1.79 1.42 -38.62
CA ILE A 226 -1.58 0.10 -38.03
C ILE A 226 -1.70 0.22 -36.51
N ASN A 227 -2.69 -0.47 -35.95
CA ASN A 227 -3.00 -0.53 -34.52
C ASN A 227 -3.12 -1.99 -34.03
N PHE A 228 -2.35 -2.89 -34.64
CA PHE A 228 -2.34 -4.32 -34.31
C PHE A 228 -0.94 -4.92 -34.45
N GLU A 229 -0.73 -6.05 -33.79
CA GLU A 229 0.50 -6.85 -33.83
C GLU A 229 0.08 -8.34 -33.89
N PRO A 230 0.74 -9.20 -34.69
CA PRO A 230 1.84 -8.88 -35.60
C PRO A 230 1.38 -8.21 -36.90
N SER A 231 2.27 -7.43 -37.51
CA SER A 231 2.05 -6.77 -38.81
C SER A 231 3.23 -6.99 -39.76
N SER A 232 2.92 -7.18 -41.05
CA SER A 232 3.90 -7.36 -42.12
C SER A 232 4.42 -6.05 -42.71
N VAL A 233 3.80 -4.91 -42.38
CA VAL A 233 4.11 -3.61 -43.00
C VAL A 233 4.93 -2.73 -42.06
N ALA A 234 4.38 -2.41 -40.89
CA ALA A 234 4.98 -1.60 -39.84
C ALA A 234 4.19 -1.79 -38.55
N GLY A 235 4.58 -1.14 -37.46
CA GLY A 235 3.88 -1.17 -36.18
C GLY A 235 4.82 -1.45 -35.02
N LEU A 236 4.23 -1.62 -33.83
CA LEU A 236 4.96 -2.03 -32.63
C LEU A 236 5.43 -3.49 -32.75
N ARG A 237 6.43 -3.84 -31.94
CA ARG A 237 6.93 -5.20 -31.75
C ARG A 237 6.99 -5.49 -30.27
N GLU A 238 6.88 -6.76 -29.92
CA GLU A 238 7.15 -7.22 -28.57
C GLU A 238 8.59 -6.85 -28.18
N ALA A 239 8.79 -6.56 -26.89
CA ALA A 239 10.12 -6.36 -26.35
C ALA A 239 10.93 -7.67 -26.46
N ASP A 240 12.25 -7.54 -26.61
CA ASP A 240 13.16 -8.69 -26.67
C ASP A 240 13.08 -9.56 -25.40
N GLU A 241 13.17 -10.88 -25.55
CA GLU A 241 13.16 -11.92 -24.49
C GLU A 241 14.35 -11.82 -23.50
N SER A 242 15.10 -10.72 -23.53
CA SER A 242 16.06 -10.37 -22.47
C SER A 242 15.45 -10.39 -21.07
N TYR A 243 14.12 -10.31 -20.97
CA TYR A 243 13.33 -10.58 -19.78
C TYR A 243 13.09 -12.09 -19.60
N ARG A 244 13.54 -12.64 -18.47
CA ARG A 244 13.18 -14.01 -18.06
C ARG A 244 12.01 -13.94 -17.10
N GLU A 245 10.83 -14.25 -17.62
CA GLU A 245 9.60 -14.44 -16.85
C GLU A 245 9.81 -15.47 -15.74
N TYR A 246 9.31 -15.17 -14.53
CA TYR A 246 9.23 -16.17 -13.48
C TYR A 246 8.14 -17.19 -13.81
N ARG A 247 8.47 -18.49 -13.70
CA ARG A 247 7.55 -19.58 -14.02
C ARG A 247 7.39 -20.49 -12.81
N PRO A 248 6.51 -20.14 -11.85
CA PRO A 248 6.30 -20.94 -10.66
C PRO A 248 5.76 -22.32 -11.02
N HIS A 249 6.07 -23.33 -10.20
CA HIS A 249 5.49 -24.66 -10.34
C HIS A 249 4.12 -24.69 -9.66
N VAL A 250 3.06 -24.90 -10.44
CA VAL A 250 1.68 -24.98 -9.94
C VAL A 250 1.15 -26.40 -10.09
N SER A 251 0.59 -26.95 -9.01
CA SER A 251 -0.05 -28.27 -9.01
C SER A 251 -1.31 -28.27 -8.13
N GLY A 252 -2.28 -29.13 -8.45
CA GLY A 252 -3.53 -29.24 -7.70
C GLY A 252 -4.75 -29.50 -8.59
N GLN A 253 -5.91 -29.67 -7.96
CA GLN A 253 -7.19 -29.78 -8.66
C GLN A 253 -7.87 -28.41 -8.73
N ILE A 254 -8.56 -28.13 -9.83
CA ILE A 254 -9.38 -26.92 -9.94
C ILE A 254 -10.57 -27.05 -8.98
N MET A 255 -10.58 -26.25 -7.91
CA MET A 255 -11.60 -26.33 -6.87
C MET A 255 -11.87 -24.99 -6.21
N ARG A 256 -12.97 -24.93 -5.45
CA ARG A 256 -13.30 -23.82 -4.55
C ARG A 256 -13.19 -24.32 -3.12
N ALA A 257 -12.11 -23.96 -2.45
CA ALA A 257 -11.85 -24.37 -1.08
C ALA A 257 -11.14 -23.28 -0.29
N PRO A 258 -11.33 -23.25 1.04
CA PRO A 258 -10.48 -22.45 1.91
C PRO A 258 -9.03 -22.94 1.84
N ILE A 259 -8.10 -22.12 2.34
CA ILE A 259 -6.72 -22.55 2.59
C ILE A 259 -6.68 -23.63 3.68
N GLU A 260 -5.65 -24.46 3.67
CA GLU A 260 -5.50 -25.56 4.64
C GLU A 260 -5.13 -25.05 6.04
N ARG A 261 -4.11 -24.18 6.12
CA ARG A 261 -3.58 -23.61 7.38
C ARG A 261 -4.18 -22.24 7.71
N GLN A 262 -5.46 -22.22 8.06
CA GLN A 262 -6.18 -20.97 8.34
C GLN A 262 -5.73 -20.27 9.64
N ASN A 263 -5.42 -21.03 10.70
CA ASN A 263 -5.05 -20.50 12.03
C ASN A 263 -5.76 -19.18 12.42
N ASN A 264 -7.09 -19.23 12.50
CA ASN A 264 -7.93 -18.02 12.58
C ASN A 264 -7.74 -17.21 13.88
N TYR A 265 -7.10 -17.77 14.92
CA TYR A 265 -7.08 -17.18 16.26
C TYR A 265 -5.68 -16.94 16.81
N GLY A 266 -4.65 -17.65 16.33
CA GLY A 266 -3.30 -17.63 16.92
C GLY A 266 -2.68 -16.23 16.98
N GLN A 267 -2.56 -15.56 15.83
CA GLN A 267 -1.95 -14.23 15.78
C GLN A 267 -2.79 -13.14 16.47
N ALA A 268 -4.11 -13.28 16.47
CA ALA A 268 -4.98 -12.34 17.19
C ALA A 268 -4.78 -12.43 18.71
N GLY A 269 -4.63 -13.65 19.24
CA GLY A 269 -4.27 -13.89 20.64
C GLY A 269 -2.90 -13.33 20.99
N GLU A 270 -1.91 -13.59 20.14
CA GLU A 270 -0.55 -13.09 20.36
C GLU A 270 -0.49 -11.56 20.36
N ARG A 271 -1.24 -10.93 19.45
CA ARG A 271 -1.35 -9.48 19.43
C ARG A 271 -1.99 -8.94 20.71
N PHE A 272 -3.02 -9.59 21.25
CA PHE A 272 -3.63 -9.16 22.52
C PHE A 272 -2.64 -9.23 23.69
N ARG A 273 -1.87 -10.33 23.81
CA ARG A 273 -0.88 -10.51 24.88
C ARG A 273 0.25 -9.49 24.83
N THR A 274 0.69 -9.15 23.62
CA THR A 274 1.81 -8.20 23.41
C THR A 274 1.42 -6.73 23.52
N MET A 275 0.12 -6.40 23.52
CA MET A 275 -0.35 -5.03 23.78
C MET A 275 0.02 -4.54 25.20
N PRO A 276 0.37 -3.26 25.39
CA PRO A 276 0.33 -2.63 26.70
C PRO A 276 -1.05 -2.71 27.35
N GLU A 277 -1.12 -2.69 28.68
CA GLU A 277 -2.38 -2.80 29.43
C GLU A 277 -3.42 -1.75 29.00
N TRP A 278 -2.99 -0.50 28.83
CA TRP A 278 -3.89 0.58 28.41
C TRP A 278 -4.47 0.35 26.99
N GLU A 279 -3.72 -0.27 26.08
CA GLU A 279 -4.24 -0.63 24.74
C GLU A 279 -5.24 -1.78 24.83
N ARG A 280 -5.01 -2.76 25.71
CA ARG A 280 -5.98 -3.83 25.99
C ARG A 280 -7.26 -3.26 26.59
N ASP A 281 -7.16 -2.33 27.52
CA ASP A 281 -8.29 -1.67 28.15
C ASP A 281 -9.15 -0.92 27.12
N ASP A 282 -8.50 -0.14 26.26
CA ASP A 282 -9.18 0.57 25.17
C ASP A 282 -9.80 -0.39 24.15
N LEU A 283 -9.10 -1.47 23.78
CA LEU A 283 -9.64 -2.51 22.90
C LEU A 283 -10.91 -3.14 23.49
N VAL A 284 -10.86 -3.60 24.74
CA VAL A 284 -12.01 -4.20 25.43
C VAL A 284 -13.15 -3.21 25.49
N LYS A 285 -12.88 -1.97 25.92
CA LYS A 285 -13.89 -0.90 25.98
C LYS A 285 -14.55 -0.66 24.62
N ASN A 286 -13.77 -0.59 23.55
CA ASN A 286 -14.28 -0.39 22.19
C ASN A 286 -15.16 -1.57 21.76
N MET A 287 -14.69 -2.81 21.96
CA MET A 287 -15.44 -4.02 21.61
C MET A 287 -16.75 -4.11 22.40
N THR A 288 -16.72 -3.93 23.71
CA THR A 288 -17.92 -3.92 24.56
C THR A 288 -18.90 -2.83 24.12
N THR A 289 -18.41 -1.61 23.84
CA THR A 289 -19.27 -0.48 23.44
C THR A 289 -19.96 -0.73 22.10
N LEU A 290 -19.25 -1.27 21.12
CA LEU A 290 -19.79 -1.53 19.78
C LEU A 290 -20.68 -2.78 19.78
N LEU A 291 -20.24 -3.88 20.38
CA LEU A 291 -21.01 -5.13 20.45
C LEU A 291 -22.25 -5.00 21.34
N GLY A 292 -22.24 -4.12 22.34
CA GLY A 292 -23.41 -3.83 23.17
C GLY A 292 -24.64 -3.36 22.37
N GLN A 293 -24.42 -2.85 21.15
CA GLN A 293 -25.47 -2.42 20.23
C GLN A 293 -25.99 -3.56 19.32
N CYS A 294 -25.28 -4.68 19.27
CA CYS A 294 -25.63 -5.83 18.46
C CYS A 294 -26.66 -6.74 19.14
N GLY A 295 -27.31 -7.61 18.37
CA GLY A 295 -28.16 -8.66 18.94
C GLY A 295 -27.36 -9.66 19.77
N LYS A 296 -27.99 -10.22 20.81
CA LYS A 296 -27.33 -11.12 21.78
C LYS A 296 -26.58 -12.29 21.14
N HIS A 297 -27.15 -12.92 20.11
CA HIS A 297 -26.51 -14.02 19.38
C HIS A 297 -25.18 -13.62 18.71
N ILE A 298 -25.03 -12.37 18.27
CA ILE A 298 -23.77 -11.84 17.73
C ILE A 298 -22.78 -11.60 18.86
N GLN A 299 -23.24 -11.02 19.97
CA GLN A 299 -22.40 -10.77 21.15
C GLN A 299 -21.79 -12.07 21.68
N GLU A 300 -22.62 -13.08 21.91
CA GLU A 300 -22.19 -14.41 22.39
C GLU A 300 -21.19 -15.06 21.41
N LYS A 301 -21.46 -14.97 20.11
CA LYS A 301 -20.55 -15.49 19.08
C LYS A 301 -19.20 -14.76 19.07
N MET A 302 -19.19 -13.44 19.19
CA MET A 302 -17.93 -12.67 19.21
C MET A 302 -17.14 -12.90 20.49
N VAL A 303 -17.82 -13.00 21.64
CA VAL A 303 -17.18 -13.42 22.91
C VAL A 303 -16.52 -14.79 22.76
N TRP A 304 -17.20 -15.74 22.11
CA TRP A 304 -16.61 -17.05 21.82
C TRP A 304 -15.35 -16.92 20.95
N HIS A 305 -15.40 -16.17 19.84
CA HIS A 305 -14.22 -15.95 18.99
C HIS A 305 -13.06 -15.29 19.75
N PHE A 306 -13.33 -14.29 20.59
CA PHE A 306 -12.29 -13.65 21.41
C PHE A 306 -11.68 -14.60 22.43
N GLY A 307 -12.49 -15.48 23.02
CA GLY A 307 -12.00 -16.55 23.90
C GLY A 307 -11.13 -17.58 23.18
N GLN A 308 -11.36 -17.82 21.87
CA GLN A 308 -10.45 -18.65 21.07
C GLN A 308 -9.10 -17.97 20.79
N CYS A 309 -9.07 -16.63 20.74
CA CYS A 309 -7.83 -15.87 20.62
C CYS A 309 -7.05 -15.87 21.94
N ASP A 310 -7.71 -15.51 23.02
CA ASP A 310 -7.14 -15.44 24.37
C ASP A 310 -8.24 -15.47 25.44
N GLU A 311 -8.07 -16.28 26.49
CA GLU A 311 -9.07 -16.46 27.54
C GLU A 311 -9.38 -15.16 28.28
N GLU A 312 -8.37 -14.34 28.57
CA GLU A 312 -8.55 -13.06 29.24
C GLU A 312 -9.34 -12.10 28.34
N TYR A 313 -9.04 -12.08 27.04
CA TYR A 313 -9.73 -11.21 26.10
C TYR A 313 -11.23 -11.52 26.02
N GLY A 314 -11.58 -12.80 25.82
CA GLY A 314 -12.96 -13.25 25.80
C GLY A 314 -13.70 -12.95 27.10
N ARG A 315 -13.08 -13.26 28.24
CA ARG A 315 -13.66 -13.02 29.57
C ARG A 315 -13.95 -11.53 29.82
N ARG A 316 -12.99 -10.65 29.53
CA ARG A 316 -13.14 -9.20 29.77
C ARG A 316 -14.25 -8.58 28.92
N VAL A 317 -14.37 -8.99 27.65
CA VAL A 317 -15.45 -8.52 26.79
C VAL A 317 -16.80 -9.07 27.26
N ALA A 318 -16.87 -10.34 27.67
CA ALA A 318 -18.08 -10.97 28.20
C ALA A 318 -18.59 -10.26 29.47
N GLU A 319 -17.69 -9.98 30.41
CA GLU A 319 -17.98 -9.22 31.64
C GLU A 319 -18.54 -7.83 31.30
N GLY A 320 -17.90 -7.11 30.36
CA GLY A 320 -18.39 -5.81 29.90
C GLY A 320 -19.77 -5.86 29.25
N LEU A 321 -20.16 -6.99 28.65
CA LEU A 321 -21.46 -7.20 28.01
C LEU A 321 -22.50 -7.86 28.95
N GLY A 322 -22.12 -8.24 30.18
CA GLY A 322 -23.00 -8.97 31.10
C GLY A 322 -23.33 -10.39 30.63
N ILE A 323 -22.43 -11.04 29.90
CA ILE A 323 -22.58 -12.42 29.42
C ILE A 323 -21.83 -13.37 30.36
N SER A 324 -22.54 -14.35 30.90
CA SER A 324 -21.92 -15.41 31.69
C SER A 324 -21.08 -16.32 30.79
N VAL A 325 -19.78 -16.38 31.04
CA VAL A 325 -18.88 -17.36 30.42
C VAL A 325 -18.94 -18.62 31.27
N ASN A 326 -19.68 -19.64 30.83
CA ASN A 326 -19.56 -20.95 31.46
C ASN A 326 -18.24 -21.57 31.00
N ALA A 327 -17.40 -21.93 31.98
CA ALA A 327 -16.09 -22.54 31.78
C ALA A 327 -16.13 -23.85 30.98
#